data_AF-A0A950Z677-F1
#
_entry.id   AF-A0A950Z677-F1
#
_cell.length_a   1.000
_cell.length_b   1.000
_cell.length_c   1.000
_cell.angle_alpha   90.00
_cell.angle_beta   90.00
_cell.angle_gamma   90.00
#
_symmetry.space_group_name_H-M   'P 1'
#
loop_
_entity.id
_entity.type
_entity.pdbx_description
1 polymer ?
#
loop_
_entity_poly.entity_id
_entity_poly.type
_entity_poly.pdbx_seq_one_letter_code
_entity_poly.pdbx_strand_id
1 'polypeptide(L)'
;MSNALVSVASKELTIFDGGTNHGGRELIPHVARLQRESDVLNVKVVGVDPVPGRANRFITQAAQFGLRGEAREAKIEDVINDGIPEGAPVILNMDTPGAHAMALYQLADRKIAVLGALYAASPIDGQLHGFRYVCAADEHEEKREVAGMFRSLAAFAARGGRERVWGTQGRPEHLPLEPVYRDWTGRFVHENLAKLAVGLSSINHYVEMTRDGNHTLPIIIRDSSGEWASPFALATAVLGNPPTPILGGDDFVIAELGPNGVRFHFARLGKTDGRVRVNGYAGFDHETLDAAERAERERQLAHEQSLQRADRARQEREVMEAVRRAEQQTVTRRRPFFFTD
;
A
#
# COMPACT_ATOMS: atom_id res chain seq x y z
N MET A 1 28.03 -8.58 -50.35
CA MET A 1 28.14 -7.67 -49.20
C MET A 1 27.61 -8.43 -48.00
N SER A 2 28.50 -8.82 -47.08
CA SER A 2 28.15 -9.59 -45.88
C SER A 2 27.63 -8.60 -44.83
N ASN A 3 26.36 -8.72 -44.46
CA ASN A 3 25.81 -7.99 -43.31
C ASN A 3 26.40 -8.62 -42.05
N ALA A 4 27.47 -8.02 -41.53
CA ALA A 4 27.94 -8.31 -40.19
C ALA A 4 26.89 -7.80 -39.20
N LEU A 5 26.00 -8.71 -38.77
CA LEU A 5 25.17 -8.53 -37.59
C LEU A 5 26.11 -8.33 -36.40
N VAL A 6 26.27 -7.07 -35.98
CA VAL A 6 26.93 -6.74 -34.72
C VAL A 6 26.04 -7.30 -33.61
N SER A 7 26.43 -8.45 -33.07
CA SER A 7 25.90 -8.98 -31.83
C SER A 7 26.17 -7.97 -30.72
N VAL A 8 25.17 -7.17 -30.36
CA VAL A 8 25.24 -6.34 -29.16
C VAL A 8 25.20 -7.31 -27.98
N ALA A 9 26.31 -7.44 -27.27
CA ALA A 9 26.37 -8.29 -26.08
C ALA A 9 25.34 -7.80 -25.07
N SER A 10 24.42 -8.68 -24.67
CA SER A 10 23.41 -8.36 -23.67
C SER A 10 24.08 -8.13 -22.32
N LYS A 11 23.74 -7.01 -21.67
CA LYS A 11 24.20 -6.66 -20.33
C LYS A 11 23.30 -7.38 -19.32
N GLU A 12 23.90 -8.09 -18.37
CA GLU A 12 23.14 -8.67 -17.26
C GLU A 12 22.69 -7.56 -16.30
N LEU A 13 21.41 -7.55 -15.94
CA LEU A 13 20.82 -6.72 -14.90
C LEU A 13 20.35 -7.62 -13.76
N THR A 14 21.05 -7.57 -12.63
CA THR A 14 20.64 -8.27 -11.41
C THR A 14 19.75 -7.37 -10.56
N ILE A 15 18.56 -7.86 -10.22
CA ILE A 15 17.56 -7.14 -9.41
C ILE A 15 17.36 -7.90 -8.11
N PHE A 16 17.39 -7.21 -6.97
CA PHE A 16 17.05 -7.82 -5.68
C PHE A 16 15.61 -7.47 -5.32
N ASP A 17 14.75 -8.48 -5.14
CA ASP A 17 13.34 -8.29 -4.73
C ASP A 17 13.17 -8.73 -3.27
N GLY A 18 13.04 -7.77 -2.38
CA GLY A 18 12.78 -7.98 -0.95
C GLY A 18 11.29 -8.06 -0.65
N GLY A 19 10.86 -9.11 0.05
CA GLY A 19 9.44 -9.32 0.36
C GLY A 19 8.69 -10.04 -0.75
N THR A 20 9.32 -11.04 -1.35
CA THR A 20 8.79 -11.73 -2.54
C THR A 20 7.35 -12.25 -2.41
N ASN A 21 6.90 -12.63 -1.22
CA ASN A 21 5.54 -13.14 -0.99
C ASN A 21 4.49 -12.06 -0.64
N HIS A 22 4.91 -10.80 -0.56
CA HIS A 22 4.14 -9.66 -0.09
C HIS A 22 3.74 -8.68 -1.21
N GLY A 23 4.13 -9.02 -2.45
CA GLY A 23 3.80 -8.27 -3.65
C GLY A 23 4.72 -8.55 -4.82
N GLY A 24 5.91 -9.11 -4.55
CA GLY A 24 6.89 -9.40 -5.60
C GLY A 24 6.34 -10.35 -6.67
N ARG A 25 5.55 -11.37 -6.30
CA ARG A 25 4.97 -12.32 -7.26
C ARG A 25 4.10 -11.64 -8.31
N GLU A 26 3.32 -10.66 -7.89
CA GLU A 26 2.43 -9.88 -8.73
C GLU A 26 3.22 -8.94 -9.65
N LEU A 27 4.48 -8.61 -9.32
CA LEU A 27 5.36 -7.78 -10.14
C LEU A 27 6.21 -8.57 -11.16
N ILE A 28 6.35 -9.89 -11.00
CA ILE A 28 7.10 -10.76 -11.93
C ILE A 28 6.73 -10.51 -13.40
N PRO A 29 5.43 -10.44 -13.80
CA PRO A 29 5.07 -10.21 -15.20
C PRO A 29 5.61 -8.89 -15.75
N HIS A 30 5.71 -7.85 -14.92
CA HIS A 30 6.19 -6.52 -15.28
C HIS A 30 7.72 -6.47 -15.40
N VAL A 31 8.43 -7.19 -14.53
CA VAL A 31 9.89 -7.38 -14.66
C VAL A 31 10.22 -8.22 -15.90
N ALA A 32 9.46 -9.30 -16.15
CA ALA A 32 9.65 -10.13 -17.34
C ALA A 32 9.33 -9.38 -18.64
N ARG A 33 8.40 -8.42 -18.58
CA ARG A 33 8.10 -7.54 -19.71
C ARG A 33 9.31 -6.69 -20.11
N LEU A 34 10.06 -6.15 -19.15
CA LEU A 34 11.30 -5.42 -19.43
C LEU A 34 12.31 -6.27 -20.21
N GLN A 35 12.50 -7.54 -19.83
CA GLN A 35 13.40 -8.43 -20.57
C GLN A 35 12.90 -8.70 -21.98
N ARG A 36 11.59 -8.89 -22.18
CA ARG A 36 11.02 -9.17 -23.51
C ARG A 36 11.09 -7.96 -24.45
N GLU A 37 11.01 -6.75 -23.91
CA GLU A 37 11.04 -5.51 -24.68
C GLU A 37 12.46 -4.94 -24.87
N SER A 38 13.48 -5.57 -24.27
CA SER A 38 14.86 -5.12 -24.35
C SER A 38 15.74 -6.11 -25.11
N ASP A 39 16.35 -5.65 -26.20
CA ASP A 39 17.35 -6.42 -26.95
C ASP A 39 18.72 -6.44 -26.27
N VAL A 40 18.92 -5.62 -25.23
CA VAL A 40 20.23 -5.37 -24.61
C VAL A 40 20.32 -5.75 -23.14
N LEU A 41 19.20 -6.10 -22.49
CA LEU A 41 19.17 -6.49 -21.08
C LEU A 41 18.83 -7.97 -20.92
N ASN A 42 19.62 -8.66 -20.10
CA ASN A 42 19.33 -10.00 -19.61
C ASN A 42 19.04 -9.91 -18.10
N VAL A 43 17.81 -10.17 -17.68
CA VAL A 43 17.38 -9.90 -16.31
C VAL A 43 17.55 -11.14 -15.43
N LYS A 44 18.29 -10.98 -14.34
CA LYS A 44 18.38 -11.95 -13.24
C LYS A 44 17.69 -11.38 -12.00
N VAL A 45 16.81 -12.14 -11.36
CA VAL A 45 16.15 -11.72 -10.12
C VAL A 45 16.64 -12.53 -8.93
N VAL A 46 17.10 -11.85 -7.88
CA VAL A 46 17.41 -12.45 -6.58
C VAL A 46 16.20 -12.23 -5.68
N GLY A 47 15.44 -13.29 -5.40
CA GLY A 47 14.28 -13.24 -4.52
C GLY A 47 14.71 -13.39 -3.07
N VAL A 48 14.41 -12.39 -2.25
CA VAL A 48 14.80 -12.33 -0.84
C VAL A 48 13.56 -12.38 0.06
N ASP A 49 13.47 -13.40 0.91
CA ASP A 49 12.39 -13.53 1.89
C ASP A 49 12.87 -14.30 3.13
N PRO A 50 12.61 -13.82 4.35
CA PRO A 50 13.11 -14.46 5.57
C PRO A 50 12.37 -15.76 5.92
N VAL A 51 11.22 -16.05 5.29
CA VAL A 51 10.44 -17.25 5.60
C VAL A 51 10.86 -18.41 4.68
N PRO A 52 11.21 -19.57 5.26
CA PRO A 52 11.64 -20.73 4.49
C PRO A 52 10.70 -21.10 3.35
N GLY A 53 11.28 -21.37 2.18
CA GLY A 53 10.58 -21.77 0.95
C GLY A 53 9.84 -20.65 0.22
N ARG A 54 9.76 -19.42 0.74
CA ARG A 54 9.07 -18.32 0.04
C ARG A 54 9.89 -17.78 -1.13
N ALA A 55 11.17 -17.50 -0.93
CA ALA A 55 12.10 -17.09 -1.97
C ALA A 55 12.18 -18.13 -3.11
N ASN A 56 12.27 -19.42 -2.75
CA ASN A 56 12.29 -20.51 -3.71
C ASN A 56 11.03 -20.54 -4.60
N ARG A 57 9.84 -20.44 -4.00
CA ARG A 57 8.57 -20.37 -4.75
C ARG A 57 8.50 -19.17 -5.69
N PHE A 58 8.99 -18.02 -5.25
CA PHE A 58 9.06 -16.82 -6.07
C PHE A 58 9.94 -17.03 -7.31
N ILE A 59 11.12 -17.63 -7.16
CA ILE A 59 12.02 -17.92 -8.29
C ILE A 59 11.43 -18.98 -9.22
N THR A 60 10.78 -20.02 -8.69
CA THR A 60 10.05 -20.99 -9.52
C THR A 60 8.98 -20.31 -10.38
N GLN A 61 8.24 -19.35 -9.81
CA GLN A 61 7.26 -18.57 -10.56
C GLN A 61 7.95 -17.65 -11.57
N ALA A 62 9.03 -16.97 -11.22
CA ALA A 62 9.80 -16.11 -12.13
C ALA A 62 10.30 -16.88 -13.36
N ALA A 63 10.74 -18.12 -13.18
CA ALA A 63 11.17 -19.00 -14.28
C ALA A 63 10.05 -19.30 -15.28
N GLN A 64 8.78 -19.35 -14.84
CA GLN A 64 7.62 -19.53 -15.73
C GLN A 64 7.44 -18.34 -16.70
N PHE A 65 7.99 -17.17 -16.36
CA PHE A 65 8.00 -15.98 -17.20
C PHE A 65 9.33 -15.80 -17.97
N GLY A 66 10.23 -16.79 -17.92
CA GLY A 66 11.52 -16.76 -18.62
C GLY A 66 12.61 -15.95 -17.92
N LEU A 67 12.42 -15.60 -16.65
CA LEU A 67 13.44 -14.92 -15.85
C LEU A 67 14.40 -15.93 -15.22
N ARG A 68 15.69 -15.59 -15.21
CA ARG A 68 16.68 -16.29 -14.39
C ARG A 68 16.56 -15.80 -12.96
N GLY A 69 16.84 -16.67 -12.01
CA GLY A 69 16.72 -16.25 -10.62
C GLY A 69 17.47 -17.08 -9.60
N GLU A 70 17.64 -16.47 -8.43
CA GLU A 70 18.32 -17.02 -7.28
C GLU A 70 17.48 -16.75 -6.03
N ALA A 71 17.31 -17.77 -5.20
CA ALA A 71 16.53 -17.65 -3.97
C ALA A 71 17.46 -17.42 -2.78
N ARG A 72 17.14 -16.43 -1.95
CA ARG A 72 17.88 -16.13 -0.72
C ARG A 72 16.92 -16.04 0.46
N GLU A 73 17.07 -16.96 1.40
CA GLU A 73 16.27 -16.99 2.63
C GLU A 73 16.92 -16.08 3.68
N ALA A 74 16.60 -14.80 3.62
CA ALA A 74 17.15 -13.77 4.50
C ALA A 74 16.18 -12.57 4.58
N LYS A 75 16.38 -11.70 5.57
CA LYS A 75 15.77 -10.37 5.54
C LYS A 75 16.48 -9.50 4.51
N ILE A 76 15.76 -8.61 3.84
CA ILE A 76 16.37 -7.75 2.81
C ILE A 76 17.41 -6.81 3.41
N GLU A 77 17.22 -6.39 4.66
CA GLU A 77 18.14 -5.58 5.43
C GLU A 77 19.49 -6.28 5.64
N ASP A 78 19.47 -7.59 5.90
CA ASP A 78 20.69 -8.38 6.05
C ASP A 78 21.42 -8.49 4.70
N VAL A 79 20.67 -8.68 3.60
CA VAL A 79 21.24 -8.72 2.23
C VAL A 79 21.86 -7.39 1.82
N ILE A 80 21.21 -6.26 2.17
CA ILE A 80 21.75 -4.92 1.94
C ILE A 80 23.06 -4.78 2.71
N ASN A 81 23.08 -5.15 4.00
CA ASN A 81 24.27 -5.06 4.85
C ASN A 81 25.43 -5.90 4.33
N ASP A 82 25.17 -7.14 3.91
CA ASP A 82 26.16 -8.07 3.35
C ASP A 82 26.81 -7.57 2.05
N GLY A 83 26.14 -6.64 1.35
CA GLY A 83 26.67 -6.01 0.14
C GLY A 83 25.90 -6.40 -1.10
N ILE A 84 25.07 -5.48 -1.58
CA ILE A 84 24.48 -5.55 -2.92
C ILE A 84 25.44 -4.84 -3.89
N PRO A 85 25.76 -5.45 -5.05
CA PRO A 85 26.61 -4.82 -6.06
C PRO A 85 26.08 -3.47 -6.53
N GLU A 86 26.97 -2.51 -6.81
CA GLU A 86 26.58 -1.24 -7.42
C GLU A 86 25.90 -1.49 -8.78
N GLY A 87 24.84 -0.72 -9.08
CA GLY A 87 24.06 -0.87 -10.30
C GLY A 87 23.04 -2.02 -10.29
N ALA A 88 22.95 -2.82 -9.21
CA ALA A 88 21.88 -3.80 -9.02
C ALA A 88 20.70 -3.16 -8.27
N PRO A 89 19.58 -2.81 -8.94
CA PRO A 89 18.46 -2.15 -8.28
C PRO A 89 17.76 -3.08 -7.27
N VAL A 90 17.18 -2.47 -6.25
CA VAL A 90 16.41 -3.15 -5.20
C VAL A 90 14.93 -2.80 -5.33
N ILE A 91 14.07 -3.81 -5.37
CA ILE A 91 12.62 -3.67 -5.27
C ILE A 91 12.20 -4.08 -3.87
N LEU A 92 11.50 -3.20 -3.17
CA LEU A 92 11.03 -3.38 -1.81
C LEU A 92 9.51 -3.59 -1.81
N ASN A 93 9.10 -4.83 -1.64
CA ASN A 93 7.70 -5.28 -1.57
C ASN A 93 7.37 -5.74 -0.15
N MET A 94 7.60 -4.90 0.85
CA MET A 94 7.45 -5.30 2.25
C MET A 94 6.08 -4.87 2.80
N ASP A 95 5.65 -5.57 3.85
CA ASP A 95 4.32 -5.37 4.41
C ASP A 95 4.22 -4.25 5.43
N THR A 96 5.35 -3.71 5.90
CA THR A 96 5.36 -2.80 7.04
C THR A 96 6.17 -1.55 6.73
N PRO A 97 5.64 -0.35 7.07
CA PRO A 97 6.39 0.89 6.89
C PRO A 97 7.76 0.85 7.59
N GLY A 98 7.85 0.19 8.76
CA GLY A 98 9.12 0.08 9.50
C GLY A 98 10.23 -0.63 8.72
N ALA A 99 9.88 -1.71 8.00
CA ALA A 99 10.84 -2.43 7.16
C ALA A 99 11.28 -1.57 5.96
N HIS A 100 10.35 -0.85 5.33
CA HIS A 100 10.67 0.12 4.27
C HIS A 100 11.63 1.20 4.76
N ALA A 101 11.35 1.79 5.93
CA ALA A 101 12.20 2.81 6.53
C ALA A 101 13.61 2.29 6.81
N MET A 102 13.75 1.08 7.37
CA MET A 102 15.05 0.49 7.68
C MET A 102 15.86 0.21 6.41
N ALA A 103 15.25 -0.43 5.41
CA ALA A 103 15.93 -0.75 4.16
C ALA A 103 16.35 0.52 3.39
N LEU A 104 15.47 1.53 3.31
CA LEU A 104 15.78 2.81 2.68
C LEU A 104 16.92 3.54 3.39
N TYR A 105 16.93 3.54 4.72
CA TYR A 105 18.01 4.16 5.49
C TYR A 105 19.36 3.48 5.23
N GLN A 106 19.41 2.14 5.15
CA GLN A 106 20.63 1.39 4.83
C GLN A 106 21.10 1.60 3.38
N LEU A 107 20.17 1.83 2.45
CA LEU A 107 20.44 2.12 1.05
C LEU A 107 20.81 3.60 0.81
N ALA A 108 20.47 4.49 1.74
CA ALA A 108 20.70 5.93 1.60
C ALA A 108 22.18 6.28 1.47
N ASP A 109 23.08 5.48 2.03
CA ASP A 109 24.53 5.71 1.94
C ASP A 109 25.19 4.89 0.80
N ARG A 110 24.39 4.29 -0.08
CA ARG A 110 24.85 3.39 -1.16
C ARG A 110 24.37 3.86 -2.53
N LYS A 111 25.20 3.63 -3.56
CA LYS A 111 24.89 3.91 -4.99
C LYS A 111 24.01 2.83 -5.61
N ILE A 112 22.86 2.60 -4.99
CA ILE A 112 21.91 1.56 -5.37
C ILE A 112 20.55 2.22 -5.59
N ALA A 113 19.97 2.01 -6.76
CA ALA A 113 18.62 2.46 -7.05
C ALA A 113 17.61 1.58 -6.32
N VAL A 114 16.52 2.19 -5.85
CA VAL A 114 15.50 1.51 -5.08
C VAL A 114 14.12 1.88 -5.58
N LEU A 115 13.24 0.88 -5.70
CA LEU A 115 11.81 1.05 -5.90
C LEU A 115 11.08 0.35 -4.78
N GLY A 116 9.87 0.77 -4.46
CA GLY A 116 9.04 -0.02 -3.58
C GLY A 116 7.60 0.45 -3.56
N ALA A 117 6.77 -0.37 -2.94
CA ALA A 117 5.38 -0.06 -2.72
C ALA A 117 4.91 -0.58 -1.36
N LEU A 118 4.02 0.19 -0.74
CA LEU A 118 3.36 -0.14 0.52
C LEU A 118 1.87 0.15 0.39
N TYR A 119 1.04 -0.72 0.92
CA TYR A 119 -0.40 -0.49 1.00
C TYR A 119 -0.81 -0.37 2.47
N ALA A 120 -1.63 0.62 2.79
CA ALA A 120 -2.11 0.85 4.14
C ALA A 120 -3.57 1.29 4.12
N ALA A 121 -4.32 0.88 5.14
CA ALA A 121 -5.65 1.41 5.40
C ALA A 121 -5.56 2.55 6.40
N SER A 122 -6.23 3.67 6.12
CA SER A 122 -6.36 4.78 7.06
C SER A 122 -7.10 4.31 8.32
N PRO A 123 -6.63 4.68 9.52
CA PRO A 123 -7.28 4.24 10.76
C PRO A 123 -8.69 4.81 10.93
N ILE A 124 -8.97 6.04 10.48
CA ILE A 124 -10.24 6.73 10.73
C ILE A 124 -11.37 6.14 9.89
N ASP A 125 -11.22 6.22 8.58
CA ASP A 125 -12.26 5.88 7.61
C ASP A 125 -12.05 4.48 7.00
N GLY A 126 -10.88 3.88 7.21
CA GLY A 126 -10.46 2.63 6.56
C GLY A 126 -10.19 2.78 5.08
N GLN A 127 -10.07 4.02 4.56
CA GLN A 127 -9.73 4.25 3.18
C GLN A 127 -8.41 3.58 2.85
N LEU A 128 -8.36 2.86 1.74
CA LEU A 128 -7.16 2.25 1.24
C LEU A 128 -6.25 3.32 0.59
N HIS A 129 -4.97 3.26 0.95
CA HIS A 129 -3.90 4.09 0.40
C HIS A 129 -2.81 3.17 -0.15
N GLY A 130 -2.36 3.45 -1.38
CA GLY A 130 -1.21 2.83 -1.99
C GLY A 130 -0.10 3.86 -2.09
N PHE A 131 1.07 3.52 -1.59
CA PHE A 131 2.28 4.32 -1.69
C PHE A 131 3.24 3.60 -2.62
N ARG A 132 3.90 4.36 -3.49
CA ARG A 132 5.03 3.87 -4.27
C ARG A 132 6.13 4.91 -4.28
N TYR A 133 7.36 4.47 -4.44
CA TYR A 133 8.51 5.35 -4.43
C TYR A 133 9.61 4.78 -5.32
N VAL A 134 10.43 5.68 -5.83
CA VAL A 134 11.60 5.40 -6.65
C VAL A 134 12.68 6.38 -6.25
N CYS A 135 13.88 5.88 -5.98
CA CYS A 135 15.06 6.71 -5.83
C CYS A 135 16.18 6.16 -6.70
N ALA A 136 16.82 7.02 -7.49
CA ALA A 136 18.02 6.71 -8.25
C ALA A 136 19.19 6.37 -7.32
N ALA A 137 20.29 5.92 -7.92
CA ALA A 137 21.45 5.46 -7.17
C ALA A 137 22.05 6.55 -6.27
N ASP A 138 22.07 7.79 -6.75
CA ASP A 138 22.67 9.00 -6.18
C ASP A 138 21.69 9.88 -5.39
N GLU A 139 20.40 9.53 -5.38
CA GLU A 139 19.34 10.23 -4.64
C GLU A 139 19.37 9.85 -3.14
N HIS A 140 20.46 10.23 -2.48
CA HIS A 140 20.74 9.89 -1.09
C HIS A 140 19.80 10.60 -0.10
N GLU A 141 19.44 11.86 -0.38
CA GLU A 141 18.58 12.66 0.49
C GLU A 141 17.13 12.19 0.39
N GLU A 142 16.63 11.92 -0.81
CA GLU A 142 15.30 11.41 -1.08
C GLU A 142 15.07 10.06 -0.40
N LYS A 143 16.07 9.15 -0.44
CA LYS A 143 16.01 7.90 0.33
C LYS A 143 15.83 8.14 1.82
N ARG A 144 16.52 9.12 2.41
CA ARG A 144 16.38 9.47 3.84
C ARG A 144 15.04 10.13 4.15
N GLU A 145 14.53 10.99 3.27
CA GLU A 145 13.23 11.62 3.42
C GLU A 145 12.11 10.57 3.40
N VAL A 146 12.10 9.69 2.41
CA VAL A 146 11.12 8.61 2.28
C VAL A 146 11.23 7.64 3.46
N ALA A 147 12.46 7.33 3.92
CA ALA A 147 12.68 6.56 5.14
C ALA A 147 12.08 7.25 6.37
N GLY A 148 12.25 8.57 6.51
CA GLY A 148 11.67 9.38 7.58
C GLY A 148 10.14 9.35 7.57
N MET A 149 9.53 9.45 6.39
CA MET A 149 8.09 9.31 6.22
C MET A 149 7.59 7.94 6.66
N PHE A 150 8.20 6.85 6.16
CA PHE A 150 7.77 5.51 6.54
C PHE A 150 8.05 5.19 8.00
N ARG A 151 9.11 5.74 8.61
CA ARG A 151 9.36 5.63 10.05
C ARG A 151 8.24 6.28 10.85
N SER A 152 7.80 7.48 10.43
CA SER A 152 6.69 8.19 11.06
C SER A 152 5.38 7.42 10.91
N LEU A 153 5.14 6.84 9.72
CA LEU A 153 3.99 5.97 9.48
C LEU A 153 4.05 4.69 10.33
N ALA A 154 5.23 4.10 10.52
CA ALA A 154 5.42 2.85 11.27
C ALA A 154 5.03 2.96 12.74
N ALA A 155 5.18 4.14 13.34
CA ALA A 155 4.81 4.38 14.73
C ALA A 155 3.29 4.24 14.97
N PHE A 156 2.48 4.35 13.91
CA PHE A 156 1.01 4.39 13.99
C PHE A 156 0.32 3.37 13.08
N ALA A 157 1.07 2.71 12.20
CA ALA A 157 0.58 1.60 11.41
C ALA A 157 0.29 0.41 12.32
N ALA A 158 -0.93 -0.08 12.26
CA ALA A 158 -1.33 -1.19 13.10
C ALA A 158 -0.54 -2.46 12.74
N ARG A 159 -0.16 -3.24 13.78
CA ARG A 159 0.56 -4.51 13.61
C ARG A 159 -0.30 -5.47 12.78
N GLY A 160 0.17 -5.88 11.61
CA GLY A 160 -0.55 -6.83 10.75
C GLY A 160 -0.24 -6.79 9.26
N GLY A 161 0.32 -5.69 8.74
CA GLY A 161 0.81 -5.62 7.35
C GLY A 161 -0.25 -6.01 6.31
N ARG A 162 0.09 -6.92 5.38
CA ARG A 162 -0.82 -7.43 4.34
C ARG A 162 -2.12 -7.99 4.89
N GLU A 163 -2.13 -8.65 6.04
CA GLU A 163 -3.34 -9.26 6.58
C GLU A 163 -4.42 -8.22 6.94
N ARG A 164 -4.02 -7.00 7.30
CA ARG A 164 -4.93 -5.89 7.60
C ARG A 164 -5.41 -5.13 6.37
N VAL A 165 -4.76 -5.32 5.22
CA VAL A 165 -5.13 -4.62 3.99
C VAL A 165 -5.89 -5.57 3.07
N TRP A 166 -5.28 -6.72 2.78
CA TRP A 166 -5.74 -7.70 1.80
C TRP A 166 -6.16 -9.03 2.43
N GLY A 167 -5.93 -9.23 3.73
CA GLY A 167 -6.21 -10.50 4.39
C GLY A 167 -7.51 -10.50 5.19
N THR A 168 -7.58 -11.48 6.08
CA THR A 168 -8.79 -11.75 6.88
C THR A 168 -9.09 -10.68 7.93
N GLN A 169 -8.08 -9.86 8.27
CA GLN A 169 -8.21 -8.73 9.18
C GLN A 169 -8.48 -7.41 8.43
N GLY A 170 -8.44 -7.44 7.09
CA GLY A 170 -8.73 -6.30 6.26
C GLY A 170 -10.21 -6.13 6.00
N ARG A 171 -10.56 -5.02 5.36
CA ARG A 171 -11.93 -4.76 4.96
C ARG A 171 -12.27 -5.55 3.70
N PRO A 172 -13.44 -6.21 3.62
CA PRO A 172 -13.83 -6.97 2.43
C PRO A 172 -13.82 -6.14 1.14
N GLU A 173 -14.10 -4.84 1.21
CA GLU A 173 -14.04 -3.93 0.06
C GLU A 173 -12.64 -3.75 -0.55
N HIS A 174 -11.57 -4.08 0.18
CA HIS A 174 -10.20 -3.96 -0.34
C HIS A 174 -9.83 -5.10 -1.28
N LEU A 175 -10.30 -6.32 -1.03
CA LEU A 175 -9.99 -7.49 -1.85
C LEU A 175 -10.18 -7.29 -3.36
N PRO A 176 -11.33 -6.78 -3.85
CA PRO A 176 -11.50 -6.53 -5.29
C PRO A 176 -10.61 -5.42 -5.84
N LEU A 177 -10.05 -4.55 -4.99
CA LEU A 177 -9.14 -3.47 -5.40
C LEU A 177 -7.69 -3.94 -5.52
N GLU A 178 -7.29 -5.05 -4.89
CA GLU A 178 -5.90 -5.52 -4.91
C GLU A 178 -5.33 -5.59 -6.34
N PRO A 179 -6.00 -6.21 -7.34
CA PRO A 179 -5.46 -6.27 -8.70
C PRO A 179 -5.18 -4.89 -9.32
N VAL A 180 -6.03 -3.89 -9.04
CA VAL A 180 -5.89 -2.52 -9.57
C VAL A 180 -4.66 -1.85 -8.96
N TYR A 181 -4.47 -1.97 -7.65
CA TYR A 181 -3.31 -1.43 -6.95
C TYR A 181 -2.00 -2.13 -7.34
N ARG A 182 -2.06 -3.45 -7.57
CA ARG A 182 -0.90 -4.23 -8.03
C ARG A 182 -0.50 -3.86 -9.45
N ASP A 183 -1.46 -3.69 -10.37
CA ASP A 183 -1.16 -3.23 -11.74
C ASP A 183 -0.57 -1.81 -11.74
N TRP A 184 -1.13 -0.90 -10.93
CA TRP A 184 -0.60 0.45 -10.74
C TRP A 184 0.87 0.46 -10.32
N THR A 185 1.25 -0.41 -9.37
CA THR A 185 2.64 -0.60 -8.96
C THR A 185 3.48 -1.29 -10.05
N GLY A 186 2.92 -2.30 -10.71
CA GLY A 186 3.60 -3.04 -11.78
C GLY A 186 4.00 -2.17 -12.96
N ARG A 187 3.11 -1.28 -13.41
CA ARG A 187 3.41 -0.27 -14.44
C ARG A 187 4.52 0.66 -14.00
N PHE A 188 4.46 1.15 -12.76
CA PHE A 188 5.52 2.00 -12.20
C PHE A 188 6.89 1.33 -12.15
N VAL A 189 6.95 0.07 -11.70
CA VAL A 189 8.20 -0.71 -11.68
C VAL A 189 8.74 -0.87 -13.10
N HIS A 190 7.90 -1.26 -14.04
CA HIS A 190 8.30 -1.44 -15.43
C HIS A 190 8.85 -0.14 -16.06
N GLU A 191 8.15 0.98 -15.89
CA GLU A 191 8.53 2.29 -16.43
C GLU A 191 9.86 2.82 -15.86
N ASN A 192 10.13 2.53 -14.58
CA ASN A 192 11.31 3.05 -13.88
C ASN A 192 12.52 2.12 -13.94
N LEU A 193 12.32 0.81 -13.86
CA LEU A 193 13.40 -0.16 -13.84
C LEU A 193 14.25 -0.09 -15.12
N ALA A 194 13.64 0.16 -16.28
CA ALA A 194 14.35 0.38 -17.54
C ALA A 194 15.33 1.55 -17.47
N LYS A 195 14.91 2.66 -16.84
CA LYS A 195 15.71 3.88 -16.70
C LYS A 195 16.84 3.68 -15.70
N LEU A 196 16.52 3.09 -14.55
CA LEU A 196 17.50 2.78 -13.51
C LEU A 196 18.58 1.82 -14.02
N ALA A 197 18.23 0.85 -14.88
CA ALA A 197 19.17 -0.08 -15.50
C ALA A 197 20.24 0.61 -16.38
N VAL A 198 19.90 1.78 -16.94
CA VAL A 198 20.80 2.60 -17.76
C VAL A 198 21.32 3.85 -17.02
N GLY A 199 21.05 3.97 -15.72
CA GLY A 199 21.54 5.07 -14.87
C GLY A 199 20.82 6.41 -15.09
N LEU A 200 19.59 6.39 -15.61
CA LEU A 200 18.75 7.59 -15.74
C LEU A 200 17.83 7.74 -14.52
N SER A 201 17.59 8.99 -14.12
CA SER A 201 16.61 9.33 -13.09
C SER A 201 15.18 8.96 -13.50
N SER A 202 14.31 8.82 -12.50
CA SER A 202 12.88 8.66 -12.74
C SER A 202 12.27 9.91 -13.39
N ILE A 203 11.14 9.72 -14.11
CA ILE A 203 10.27 10.84 -14.51
C ILE A 203 9.12 11.06 -13.51
N ASN A 204 8.94 10.12 -12.59
CA ASN A 204 7.94 10.18 -11.55
C ASN A 204 8.47 10.98 -10.37
N HIS A 205 7.57 11.42 -9.50
CA HIS A 205 8.00 11.92 -8.21
C HIS A 205 8.59 10.77 -7.40
N TYR A 206 9.62 11.06 -6.61
CA TYR A 206 10.34 10.04 -5.84
C TYR A 206 9.42 9.32 -4.83
N VAL A 207 8.31 9.93 -4.44
CA VAL A 207 7.23 9.28 -3.70
C VAL A 207 5.86 9.74 -4.19
N GLU A 208 4.94 8.78 -4.34
CA GLU A 208 3.59 9.00 -4.86
C GLU A 208 2.58 8.17 -4.06
N MET A 209 1.33 8.64 -4.02
CA MET A 209 0.21 7.94 -3.39
C MET A 209 -0.98 7.81 -4.35
N THR A 210 -1.79 6.77 -4.16
CA THR A 210 -3.12 6.64 -4.74
C THR A 210 -4.15 6.25 -3.68
N ARG A 211 -5.42 6.58 -3.93
CA ARG A 211 -6.59 6.14 -3.12
C ARG A 211 -7.51 5.19 -3.86
N ASP A 212 -7.27 4.95 -5.15
CA ASP A 212 -8.13 4.14 -6.02
C ASP A 212 -7.34 3.22 -6.97
N GLY A 213 -6.01 3.30 -6.99
CA GLY A 213 -5.15 2.55 -7.91
C GLY A 213 -5.09 3.14 -9.32
N ASN A 214 -5.76 4.26 -9.60
CA ASN A 214 -5.84 4.85 -10.93
C ASN A 214 -5.31 6.29 -10.95
N HIS A 215 -5.64 7.08 -9.93
CA HIS A 215 -5.18 8.45 -9.78
C HIS A 215 -3.95 8.52 -8.90
N THR A 216 -2.84 8.99 -9.47
CA THR A 216 -1.55 9.15 -8.77
C THR A 216 -1.41 10.59 -8.28
N LEU A 217 -1.08 10.74 -7.02
CA LEU A 217 -0.82 12.01 -6.35
C LEU A 217 0.65 12.06 -5.94
N PRO A 218 1.43 13.06 -6.36
CA PRO A 218 2.78 13.24 -5.85
C PRO A 218 2.73 13.59 -4.36
N ILE A 219 3.66 13.02 -3.59
CA ILE A 219 3.82 13.35 -2.18
C ILE A 219 5.00 14.31 -2.02
N ILE A 220 4.77 15.39 -1.28
CA ILE A 220 5.80 16.34 -0.85
C ILE A 220 5.98 16.18 0.65
N ILE A 221 7.16 15.73 1.07
CA ILE A 221 7.47 15.48 2.47
C ILE A 221 7.89 16.79 3.14
N ARG A 222 7.34 17.06 4.32
CA ARG A 222 7.72 18.22 5.15
C ARG A 222 7.92 17.79 6.59
N ASP A 223 9.08 18.11 7.15
CA ASP A 223 9.36 17.93 8.56
C ASP A 223 8.75 19.08 9.37
N SER A 224 7.94 18.74 10.35
CA SER A 224 7.32 19.64 11.33
C SER A 224 7.41 19.01 12.73
N SER A 225 8.58 18.43 13.04
CA SER A 225 8.88 17.70 14.28
C SER A 225 8.68 18.49 15.57
N GLY A 226 8.61 19.82 15.52
CA GLY A 226 8.29 20.66 16.68
C GLY A 226 6.80 20.75 17.00
N GLU A 227 5.99 21.11 16.00
CA GLU A 227 4.55 21.32 16.14
C GLU A 227 3.87 21.15 14.77
N TRP A 228 2.62 20.66 14.78
CA TRP A 228 1.79 20.59 13.58
C TRP A 228 1.54 22.00 13.02
N ALA A 229 1.94 22.22 11.78
CA ALA A 229 1.65 23.44 11.05
C ALA A 229 0.17 23.53 10.68
N SER A 230 -0.35 24.76 10.56
CA SER A 230 -1.67 24.94 9.96
C SER A 230 -1.64 24.44 8.49
N PRO A 231 -2.66 23.73 8.00
CA PRO A 231 -2.66 23.18 6.65
C PRO A 231 -2.43 24.24 5.56
N PHE A 232 -2.95 25.46 5.78
CA PHE A 232 -2.76 26.57 4.86
C PHE A 232 -1.30 27.10 4.86
N ALA A 233 -0.67 27.21 6.03
CA ALA A 233 0.74 27.60 6.12
C ALA A 233 1.64 26.56 5.48
N LEU A 234 1.37 25.28 5.71
CA LEU A 234 2.09 24.15 5.11
C LEU A 234 1.99 24.17 3.59
N ALA A 235 0.78 24.34 3.05
CA ALA A 235 0.55 24.43 1.61
C ALA A 235 1.24 25.65 0.98
N THR A 236 1.22 26.80 1.66
CA THR A 236 1.91 28.02 1.21
C THR A 236 3.43 27.82 1.19
N ALA A 237 3.99 27.19 2.23
CA ALA A 237 5.42 26.90 2.31
C ALA A 237 5.86 25.93 1.21
N VAL A 238 5.07 24.91 0.92
CA VAL A 238 5.31 23.97 -0.17
C VAL A 238 5.36 24.69 -1.52
N LEU A 239 4.41 25.58 -1.79
CA LEU A 239 4.34 26.32 -3.05
C LEU A 239 5.41 27.41 -3.18
N GLY A 240 5.93 27.93 -2.07
CA GLY A 240 7.02 28.90 -2.09
C GLY A 240 8.35 28.33 -2.58
N ASN A 241 8.59 27.03 -2.34
CA ASN A 241 9.77 26.31 -2.82
C ASN A 241 9.45 24.82 -3.03
N PRO A 242 8.76 24.48 -4.13
CA PRO A 242 8.36 23.11 -4.37
C PRO A 242 9.58 22.30 -4.88
N PRO A 243 9.81 21.08 -4.35
CA PRO A 243 10.95 20.25 -4.80
C PRO A 243 10.84 19.84 -6.27
N THR A 244 9.62 19.87 -6.82
CA THR A 244 9.29 19.59 -8.21
C THR A 244 8.18 20.54 -8.66
N PRO A 245 8.13 20.96 -9.94
CA PRO A 245 7.09 21.88 -10.41
C PRO A 245 5.68 21.34 -10.19
N ILE A 246 4.80 22.14 -9.58
CA ILE A 246 3.37 21.86 -9.41
C ILE A 246 2.62 22.77 -10.38
N LEU A 247 1.86 22.19 -11.31
CA LEU A 247 1.14 22.93 -12.34
C LEU A 247 -0.28 23.29 -11.89
N GLY A 248 -0.83 24.32 -12.53
CA GLY A 248 -2.20 24.75 -12.26
C GLY A 248 -3.20 23.66 -12.63
N GLY A 249 -4.00 23.23 -11.65
CA GLY A 249 -4.98 22.16 -11.79
C GLY A 249 -4.57 20.85 -11.13
N ASP A 250 -3.30 20.71 -10.72
CA ASP A 250 -2.74 19.49 -10.15
C ASP A 250 -3.25 19.23 -8.73
N ASP A 251 -3.51 17.96 -8.46
CA ASP A 251 -3.74 17.44 -7.11
C ASP A 251 -2.42 16.87 -6.58
N PHE A 252 -2.11 17.14 -5.31
CA PHE A 252 -0.89 16.66 -4.66
C PHE A 252 -1.14 16.41 -3.18
N VAL A 253 -0.19 15.75 -2.53
CA VAL A 253 -0.27 15.40 -1.11
C VAL A 253 0.92 15.98 -0.39
N ILE A 254 0.68 16.57 0.78
CA ILE A 254 1.77 16.98 1.68
C ILE A 254 1.82 15.98 2.82
N ALA A 255 2.93 15.24 2.93
CA ALA A 255 3.21 14.37 4.07
C ALA A 255 3.94 15.18 5.14
N GLU A 256 3.18 15.65 6.12
CA GLU A 256 3.72 16.37 7.28
C GLU A 256 4.18 15.39 8.34
N LEU A 257 5.48 15.37 8.63
CA LEU A 257 6.08 14.54 9.68
C LEU A 257 6.09 15.34 10.97
N GLY A 258 5.22 14.98 11.91
CA GLY A 258 5.10 15.67 13.20
C GLY A 258 5.75 14.90 14.34
N PRO A 259 5.71 15.45 15.57
CA PRO A 259 6.28 14.81 16.76
C PRO A 259 5.64 13.45 17.06
N ASN A 260 4.36 13.29 16.69
CA ASN A 260 3.54 12.14 17.04
C ASN A 260 2.92 11.46 15.80
N GLY A 261 3.61 11.45 14.66
CA GLY A 261 3.19 10.67 13.48
C GLY A 261 3.29 11.40 12.16
N VAL A 262 2.44 11.01 11.21
CA VAL A 262 2.37 11.62 9.88
C VAL A 262 0.95 12.02 9.53
N ARG A 263 0.77 13.21 8.95
CA ARG A 263 -0.49 13.68 8.38
C ARG A 263 -0.33 13.87 6.87
N PHE A 264 -1.22 13.28 6.10
CA PHE A 264 -1.26 13.44 4.65
C PHE A 264 -2.35 14.44 4.29
N HIS A 265 -1.95 15.67 3.93
CA HIS A 265 -2.87 16.73 3.52
C HIS A 265 -3.12 16.67 2.02
N PHE A 266 -4.38 16.54 1.61
CA PHE A 266 -4.76 16.49 0.20
C PHE A 266 -4.99 17.90 -0.32
N ALA A 267 -4.13 18.35 -1.22
CA ALA A 267 -4.13 19.70 -1.72
C ALA A 267 -4.35 19.74 -3.25
N ARG A 268 -4.88 20.87 -3.72
CA ARG A 268 -5.03 21.17 -5.13
C ARG A 268 -4.57 22.59 -5.43
N LEU A 269 -3.79 22.76 -6.49
CA LEU A 269 -3.48 24.08 -7.03
C LEU A 269 -4.57 24.49 -8.03
N GLY A 270 -5.23 25.62 -7.78
CA GLY A 270 -6.28 26.12 -8.66
C GLY A 270 -5.75 26.48 -10.05
N LYS A 271 -6.44 26.02 -11.09
CA LYS A 271 -6.00 26.19 -12.49
C LYS A 271 -5.96 27.66 -12.95
N THR A 272 -6.88 28.48 -12.46
CA THR A 272 -7.10 29.86 -12.94
C THR A 272 -6.67 30.92 -11.94
N ASP A 273 -6.83 30.66 -10.64
CA ASP A 273 -6.56 31.63 -9.57
C ASP A 273 -5.18 31.42 -8.92
N GLY A 274 -4.49 30.31 -9.22
CA GLY A 274 -3.21 29.94 -8.61
C GLY A 274 -3.31 29.72 -7.10
N ARG A 275 -4.53 29.60 -6.55
CA ARG A 275 -4.75 29.45 -5.11
C ARG A 275 -4.70 27.98 -4.72
N VAL A 276 -4.09 27.71 -3.58
CA VAL A 276 -4.07 26.36 -3.01
C VAL A 276 -5.29 26.11 -2.15
N ARG A 277 -5.87 24.92 -2.29
CA ARG A 277 -6.97 24.44 -1.45
C ARG A 277 -6.56 23.14 -0.82
N VAL A 278 -6.68 23.03 0.50
CA VAL A 278 -6.50 21.78 1.23
C VAL A 278 -7.89 21.21 1.52
N ASN A 279 -8.18 20.06 0.91
CA ASN A 279 -9.52 19.45 0.91
C ASN A 279 -9.77 18.52 2.10
N GLY A 280 -8.72 18.20 2.86
CA GLY A 280 -8.77 17.32 4.03
C GLY A 280 -7.40 16.73 4.32
N TYR A 281 -7.34 15.86 5.34
CA TYR A 281 -6.14 15.12 5.66
C TYR A 281 -6.47 13.68 6.07
N ALA A 282 -5.51 12.78 5.88
CA ALA A 282 -5.50 11.46 6.49
C ALA A 282 -4.39 11.43 7.56
N GLY A 283 -4.79 11.31 8.83
CA GLY A 283 -3.86 11.25 9.95
C GLY A 283 -3.40 9.83 10.24
N PHE A 284 -2.14 9.69 10.62
CA PHE A 284 -1.56 8.50 11.24
C PHE A 284 -0.78 9.00 12.46
N ASP A 285 -1.54 9.45 13.46
CA ASP A 285 -1.07 9.99 14.73
C ASP A 285 -1.92 9.45 15.90
N HIS A 286 -1.48 9.70 17.14
CA HIS A 286 -2.20 9.23 18.34
C HIS A 286 -3.65 9.73 18.40
N GLU A 287 -3.89 11.01 18.12
CA GLU A 287 -5.21 11.62 18.18
C GLU A 287 -6.19 10.93 17.20
N THR A 288 -5.69 10.67 15.99
CA THR A 288 -6.38 9.98 14.92
C THR A 288 -6.67 8.52 15.29
N LEU A 289 -5.72 7.80 15.87
CA LEU A 289 -5.93 6.43 16.33
C LEU A 289 -6.94 6.37 17.48
N ASP A 290 -6.84 7.27 18.47
CA ASP A 290 -7.78 7.33 19.59
C ASP A 290 -9.20 7.66 19.12
N ALA A 291 -9.33 8.50 18.09
CA ALA A 291 -10.62 8.75 17.44
C ALA A 291 -11.14 7.51 16.70
N ALA A 292 -10.27 6.80 15.97
CA ALA A 292 -10.62 5.57 15.26
C ALA A 292 -11.06 4.45 16.20
N GLU A 293 -10.33 4.23 17.30
CA GLU A 293 -10.67 3.23 18.30
C GLU A 293 -12.02 3.52 18.98
N ARG A 294 -12.30 4.80 19.29
CA ARG A 294 -13.60 5.20 19.83
C ARG A 294 -14.72 4.91 18.83
N ALA A 295 -14.54 5.29 17.57
CA ALA A 295 -15.51 5.02 16.51
C ALA A 295 -15.70 3.52 16.25
N GLU A 296 -14.68 2.69 16.41
CA GLU A 296 -14.79 1.24 16.32
C GLU A 296 -15.58 0.65 17.49
N ARG A 297 -15.28 1.06 18.73
CA ARG A 297 -16.04 0.62 19.92
C ARG A 297 -17.51 0.98 19.82
N GLU A 298 -17.82 2.19 19.36
CA GLU A 298 -19.21 2.62 19.13
C GLU A 298 -19.92 1.75 18.07
N ARG A 299 -19.23 1.41 16.98
CA ARG A 299 -19.77 0.50 15.94
C ARG A 299 -20.01 -0.91 16.49
N GLN A 300 -19.10 -1.45 17.29
CA GLN A 300 -19.25 -2.76 17.91
C GLN A 300 -20.45 -2.80 18.86
N LEU A 301 -20.60 -1.77 19.71
CA LEU A 301 -21.75 -1.64 20.61
C LEU A 301 -23.07 -1.50 19.85
N ALA A 302 -23.10 -0.70 18.78
CA ALA A 302 -24.28 -0.55 17.93
C ALA A 302 -24.65 -1.88 17.23
N HIS A 303 -23.65 -2.64 16.75
CA HIS A 303 -23.86 -3.94 16.14
C HIS A 303 -24.39 -4.95 17.16
N GLU A 304 -23.81 -5.03 18.35
CA GLU A 304 -24.27 -5.91 19.42
C GLU A 304 -25.72 -5.58 19.82
N GLN A 305 -26.04 -4.30 19.99
CA GLN A 305 -27.41 -3.86 20.25
C GLN A 305 -28.37 -4.23 19.11
N SER A 306 -27.92 -4.18 17.85
CA SER A 306 -28.74 -4.58 16.70
C SER A 306 -29.04 -6.08 16.70
N LEU A 307 -28.05 -6.92 17.04
CA LEU A 307 -28.21 -8.38 17.18
C LEU A 307 -29.16 -8.71 18.33
N GLN A 308 -28.98 -8.08 19.50
CA GLN A 308 -29.88 -8.27 20.64
C GLN A 308 -31.32 -7.87 20.32
N ARG A 309 -31.54 -6.79 19.55
CA ARG A 309 -32.88 -6.38 19.10
C ARG A 309 -33.48 -7.39 18.12
N ALA A 310 -32.68 -7.93 17.20
CA ALA A 310 -33.13 -8.94 16.26
C ALA A 310 -33.52 -10.25 16.97
N ASP A 311 -32.73 -10.67 17.96
CA ASP A 311 -33.01 -11.86 18.77
C ASP A 311 -34.28 -11.70 19.61
N ARG A 312 -34.46 -10.54 20.27
CA ARG A 312 -35.71 -10.24 21.00
C ARG A 312 -36.92 -10.25 20.08
N ALA A 313 -36.84 -9.60 18.92
CA ALA A 313 -37.93 -9.59 17.95
C ALA A 313 -38.26 -11.02 17.44
N ARG A 314 -37.26 -11.89 17.30
CA ARG A 314 -37.46 -13.29 16.96
C ARG A 314 -38.18 -14.05 18.08
N GLN A 315 -37.73 -13.89 19.33
CA GLN A 315 -38.38 -14.52 20.50
C GLN A 315 -39.84 -14.06 20.65
N GLU A 316 -40.12 -12.77 20.49
CA GLU A 316 -41.49 -12.23 20.55
C GLU A 316 -42.39 -12.82 19.46
N ARG A 317 -41.87 -13.01 18.24
CA ARG A 317 -42.60 -13.69 17.15
C ARG A 317 -42.91 -15.15 17.49
N GLU A 318 -41.92 -15.89 18.00
CA GLU A 318 -42.09 -17.28 18.41
C GLU A 318 -43.14 -17.42 19.54
N VAL A 319 -43.13 -16.50 20.51
CA VAL A 319 -44.15 -16.45 21.58
C VAL A 319 -45.53 -16.11 21.03
N MET A 320 -45.66 -15.10 20.16
CA MET A 320 -46.94 -14.75 19.54
C MET A 320 -47.51 -15.89 18.70
N GLU A 321 -46.67 -16.61 17.95
CA GLU A 321 -47.10 -17.79 17.20
C GLU A 321 -47.56 -18.91 18.13
N ALA A 322 -46.85 -19.15 19.24
CA ALA A 322 -47.24 -20.14 20.23
C ALA A 322 -48.59 -19.82 20.88
N VAL A 323 -48.81 -18.55 21.26
CA VAL A 323 -50.10 -18.06 21.79
C VAL A 323 -51.21 -18.25 20.75
N ARG A 324 -50.98 -17.86 19.50
CA ARG A 324 -51.96 -18.03 18.41
C ARG A 324 -52.32 -19.49 18.15
N ARG A 325 -51.34 -20.41 18.22
CA ARG A 325 -51.59 -21.86 18.10
C ARG A 325 -52.41 -22.38 19.28
N ALA A 326 -52.12 -21.94 20.50
CA ALA A 326 -52.87 -22.32 21.69
C ALA A 326 -54.35 -21.87 21.60
N GLU A 327 -54.59 -20.62 21.17
CA GLU A 327 -55.95 -20.09 20.97
C GLU A 327 -56.75 -20.92 19.95
N GLN A 328 -56.14 -21.28 18.81
CA GLN A 328 -56.77 -22.13 17.79
C GLN A 328 -57.13 -23.53 18.30
N GLN A 329 -56.31 -24.12 19.18
CA GLN A 329 -56.59 -25.41 19.80
C GLN A 329 -57.69 -25.35 20.86
N THR A 330 -57.85 -24.23 21.58
CA THR A 330 -58.95 -24.05 22.54
C THR A 330 -60.32 -23.89 21.88
N VAL A 331 -60.39 -23.29 20.68
CA VAL A 331 -61.67 -23.10 19.95
C VAL A 331 -62.22 -24.43 19.41
N THR A 332 -61.36 -25.39 19.06
CA THR A 332 -61.79 -26.71 18.57
C THR A 332 -62.33 -27.65 19.66
N ARG A 333 -62.04 -27.41 20.94
CA ARG A 333 -62.55 -28.24 22.07
C ARG A 333 -63.90 -27.82 22.64
N ARG A 334 -64.48 -26.67 22.25
CA ARG A 334 -65.72 -26.11 22.83
C ARG A 334 -67.00 -26.32 22.00
N ARG A 335 -67.08 -27.36 21.16
CA ARG A 335 -68.38 -27.82 20.63
C ARG A 335 -68.86 -29.03 21.44
N PRO A 336 -69.79 -28.88 22.39
CA PRO A 336 -70.48 -30.02 22.96
C PRO A 336 -71.28 -30.71 21.84
N PHE A 337 -70.94 -31.96 21.55
CA PHE A 337 -71.79 -32.85 20.78
C PHE A 337 -73.02 -33.16 21.63
N PHE A 338 -74.12 -32.44 21.39
CA PHE A 338 -75.44 -32.91 21.82
C PHE A 338 -75.85 -34.02 20.86
N PHE A 339 -75.78 -35.27 21.34
CA PHE A 339 -76.54 -36.36 20.74
C PHE A 339 -77.97 -36.28 21.27
N THR A 340 -78.94 -36.20 20.38
CA THR A 340 -80.35 -36.47 20.66
C THR A 340 -80.72 -37.78 19.98
N ASP A 341 -81.34 -38.67 20.77
CA ASP A 341 -81.88 -39.98 20.38
C ASP A 341 -82.92 -39.92 19.25
#